data_AF-A0A6C0Y6Z6-F1
#
_entry.id   AF-A0A6C0Y6Z6-F1
#
_cell.length_a   1.000
_cell.length_b   1.000
_cell.length_c   1.000
_cell.angle_alpha   90.00
_cell.angle_beta   90.00
_cell.angle_gamma   90.00
#
_symmetry.space_group_name_H-M   'P 1'
#
loop_
_entity.id
_entity.type
_entity.pdbx_description
1 polymer ?
#
loop_
_entity_poly.entity_id
_entity_poly.type
_entity_poly.pdbx_seq_one_letter_code
_entity_poly.pdbx_strand_id
1 'polypeptide(L)'
;MYYALEVNNFLSTSQGFRKVKIMKTNLKTPMEWFNFSTYQLFKICLIINFLGHCALAIPVLGYEALDITKNNFIVYLFVSHIITVILAQYHGYSKIPGIFGACTTLFGFLPYLGWLMHLITAVLTGPLSVRLVVACPFSKRHRPLQERIEARENRKNAAI
;
A
#
# COMPACT_ATOMS: atom_id res chain seq x y z
N MET A 1 -10.86 19.76 1.17
CA MET A 1 -11.62 20.05 -0.06
C MET A 1 -11.76 21.56 -0.10
N TYR A 2 -10.79 22.26 -0.70
CA TYR A 2 -10.81 23.72 -0.78
C TYR A 2 -11.36 24.09 -2.15
N TYR A 3 -12.60 24.54 -2.19
CA TYR A 3 -13.14 25.22 -3.36
C TYR A 3 -12.62 26.66 -3.30
N ALA A 4 -11.75 27.03 -4.24
CA ALA A 4 -11.53 28.43 -4.55
C ALA A 4 -12.79 28.91 -5.28
N LEU A 5 -13.75 29.44 -4.52
CA LEU A 5 -14.89 30.16 -5.07
C LEU A 5 -14.36 31.53 -5.49
N GLU A 6 -14.03 31.66 -6.76
CA GLU A 6 -13.86 32.96 -7.39
C GLU A 6 -15.26 33.59 -7.50
N VAL A 7 -15.66 34.31 -6.46
CA VAL A 7 -16.92 35.05 -6.40
C VAL A 7 -16.78 36.26 -7.32
N ASN A 8 -17.05 36.04 -8.61
CA ASN A 8 -17.31 37.14 -9.51
C ASN A 8 -18.71 37.68 -9.19
N ASN A 9 -18.73 38.86 -8.58
CA ASN A 9 -19.92 39.70 -8.49
C ASN A 9 -20.42 39.98 -9.92
N PHE A 10 -21.44 39.26 -10.38
CA PHE A 10 -22.15 39.64 -11.59
C PHE A 10 -23.65 39.51 -11.40
N LEU A 11 -24.28 40.66 -11.56
CA LEU A 11 -25.66 41.00 -11.33
C LEU A 11 -26.64 40.10 -12.09
N SER A 12 -27.77 39.84 -11.42
CA SER A 12 -29.12 39.69 -11.95
C SER A 12 -29.27 39.91 -13.46
N THR A 13 -29.53 38.83 -14.20
CA THR A 13 -30.48 38.84 -15.31
C THR A 13 -31.01 37.42 -15.51
N SER A 14 -32.33 37.27 -15.32
CA SER A 14 -33.06 36.12 -15.81
C SER A 14 -32.90 36.08 -17.33
N GLN A 15 -32.50 34.93 -17.87
CA GLN A 15 -32.59 34.45 -19.26
C GLN A 15 -31.29 33.71 -19.64
N GLY A 16 -31.38 32.38 -19.75
CA GLY A 16 -30.38 31.52 -20.38
C GLY A 16 -29.30 30.98 -19.44
N PHE A 17 -29.56 29.82 -18.84
CA PHE A 17 -28.51 28.97 -18.25
C PHE A 17 -27.56 28.49 -19.35
N ARG A 18 -26.55 29.29 -19.71
CA ARG A 18 -25.37 28.79 -20.42
C ARG A 18 -24.71 27.78 -19.49
N LYS A 19 -24.55 26.53 -19.97
CA LYS A 19 -23.72 25.50 -19.32
C LYS A 19 -22.33 26.10 -19.07
N VAL A 20 -22.07 26.52 -17.83
CA VAL A 20 -20.73 26.89 -17.39
C VAL A 20 -19.91 25.61 -17.43
N LYS A 21 -19.01 25.53 -18.40
CA LYS A 21 -18.06 24.44 -18.55
C LYS A 21 -17.05 24.59 -17.41
N ILE A 22 -17.34 23.98 -16.27
CA ILE A 22 -16.40 23.90 -15.14
C ILE A 22 -15.16 23.15 -15.68
N MET A 23 -14.11 23.90 -15.98
CA MET A 23 -12.82 23.33 -16.33
C MET A 23 -12.29 22.62 -15.08
N LYS A 24 -12.33 21.28 -15.08
CA LYS A 24 -11.65 20.48 -14.07
C LYS A 24 -10.15 20.78 -14.17
N THR A 25 -9.62 21.53 -13.22
CA THR A 25 -8.18 21.69 -13.06
C THR A 25 -7.60 20.33 -12.63
N ASN A 26 -6.52 19.90 -13.27
CA ASN A 26 -5.81 18.64 -12.96
C ASN A 26 -4.96 18.73 -11.68
N LEU A 27 -5.28 19.65 -10.77
CA LEU A 27 -4.57 19.82 -9.52
C LEU A 27 -4.97 18.69 -8.56
N LYS A 28 -4.05 17.74 -8.38
CA LYS A 28 -4.18 16.70 -7.37
C LYS A 28 -4.37 17.35 -6.00
N THR A 29 -5.39 16.91 -5.29
CA THR A 29 -5.62 17.39 -3.93
C THR A 29 -4.49 16.93 -2.99
N PRO A 30 -4.21 17.63 -1.88
CA PRO A 30 -3.17 17.22 -0.93
C PRO A 30 -3.33 15.77 -0.44
N MET A 31 -4.57 15.27 -0.32
CA MET A 31 -4.85 13.87 0.02
C MET A 31 -4.43 12.88 -1.07
N GLU A 32 -4.55 13.25 -2.36
CA GLU A 32 -4.12 12.39 -3.46
C GLU A 32 -2.59 12.26 -3.54
N TRP A 33 -1.86 13.33 -3.19
CA TRP A 33 -0.41 13.30 -3.06
C TRP A 33 0.05 12.37 -1.92
N PHE A 34 -0.60 12.46 -0.76
CA PHE A 34 -0.31 11.57 0.37
C PHE A 34 -0.55 10.10 0.02
N ASN A 35 -1.65 9.79 -0.65
CA ASN A 35 -1.97 8.44 -1.11
C ASN A 35 -0.97 7.91 -2.14
N PHE A 36 -0.47 8.77 -3.05
CA PHE A 36 0.54 8.38 -4.01
C PHE A 36 1.87 8.01 -3.34
N SER A 37 2.32 8.82 -2.38
CA SER A 37 3.57 8.58 -1.67
C SER A 37 3.53 7.30 -0.82
N THR A 38 2.46 7.11 -0.04
CA THR A 38 2.28 5.91 0.81
C THR A 38 2.18 4.62 -0.01
N TYR A 39 1.59 4.70 -1.20
CA TYR A 39 1.49 3.55 -2.10
C TYR A 39 2.86 3.13 -2.68
N GLN A 40 3.70 4.09 -3.08
CA GLN A 40 5.06 3.78 -3.53
C GLN A 40 5.89 3.19 -2.38
N LEU A 41 5.75 3.75 -1.18
CA LEU A 41 6.39 3.21 0.01
C LEU A 41 5.98 1.76 0.26
N PHE A 42 4.70 1.43 0.14
CA PHE A 42 4.21 0.05 0.29
C PHE A 42 4.89 -0.93 -0.68
N LYS A 43 5.05 -0.55 -1.96
CA LYS A 43 5.76 -1.37 -2.95
C LYS A 43 7.23 -1.54 -2.60
N ILE A 44 7.89 -0.47 -2.21
CA ILE A 44 9.30 -0.49 -1.83
C ILE A 44 9.50 -1.42 -0.63
N CYS A 45 8.66 -1.32 0.40
CA CYS A 45 8.72 -2.21 1.57
C CYS A 45 8.51 -3.69 1.18
N LEU A 46 7.56 -3.99 0.30
CA LEU A 46 7.35 -5.36 -0.20
C LEU A 46 8.59 -5.91 -0.91
N ILE A 47 9.23 -5.10 -1.75
CA ILE A 47 10.45 -5.49 -2.48
C ILE A 47 11.61 -5.71 -1.51
N ILE A 48 11.84 -4.78 -0.58
CA ILE A 48 12.89 -4.88 0.43
C ILE A 48 12.71 -6.16 1.25
N ASN A 49 11.49 -6.43 1.73
CA ASN A 49 11.19 -7.62 2.50
C ASN A 49 11.47 -8.89 1.71
N PHE A 50 11.02 -8.96 0.46
CA PHE A 50 11.25 -10.12 -0.39
C PHE A 50 12.75 -10.36 -0.61
N LEU A 51 13.50 -9.32 -0.99
CA LEU A 51 14.95 -9.41 -1.21
C LEU A 51 15.70 -9.81 0.07
N GLY A 52 15.30 -9.27 1.22
CA GLY A 52 15.90 -9.63 2.51
C GLY A 52 15.66 -11.08 2.88
N HIS A 53 14.47 -11.63 2.62
CA HIS A 53 14.23 -13.07 2.80
C HIS A 53 15.04 -13.92 1.83
N CYS A 54 15.21 -13.52 0.57
CA CYS A 54 16.07 -14.22 -0.38
C CYS A 54 17.54 -14.24 0.05
N ALA A 55 18.06 -13.10 0.55
CA ALA A 55 19.42 -13.03 1.05
C ALA A 55 19.64 -13.94 2.26
N LEU A 56 18.72 -13.92 3.23
CA LEU A 56 18.79 -14.74 4.45
C LEU A 56 18.47 -16.23 4.20
N ALA A 57 17.85 -16.57 3.08
CA ALA A 57 17.59 -17.95 2.66
C ALA A 57 18.83 -18.65 2.06
N ILE A 58 19.91 -17.92 1.79
CA ILE A 58 21.18 -18.50 1.35
C ILE A 58 22.08 -18.61 2.59
N PRO A 59 22.49 -19.82 3.03
CA PRO A 59 23.15 -20.00 4.33
C PRO A 59 24.38 -19.12 4.54
N VAL A 60 25.27 -19.06 3.55
CA VAL A 60 26.53 -18.29 3.62
C VAL A 60 26.23 -16.79 3.64
N LEU A 61 25.43 -16.30 2.69
CA LEU A 61 25.07 -14.88 2.60
C LEU A 61 24.24 -14.42 3.80
N GLY A 62 23.37 -15.28 4.31
CA GLY A 62 22.55 -14.99 5.48
C GLY A 62 23.41 -14.81 6.71
N TYR A 63 24.36 -15.73 6.95
CA TYR A 63 25.30 -15.60 8.07
C TYR A 63 26.18 -14.35 7.93
N GLU A 64 26.79 -14.12 6.77
CA GLU A 64 27.63 -12.94 6.51
C GLU A 64 26.86 -11.62 6.70
N ALA A 65 25.60 -11.56 6.24
CA ALA A 65 24.76 -10.39 6.43
C ALA A 65 24.50 -10.09 7.92
N LEU A 66 24.33 -11.11 8.75
CA LEU A 66 24.13 -10.92 10.20
C LEU A 66 25.40 -10.52 10.93
N ASP A 67 26.53 -11.12 10.56
CA ASP A 67 27.83 -10.84 11.18
C ASP A 67 28.29 -9.41 10.88
N ILE A 68 28.23 -8.99 9.60
CA ILE A 68 28.61 -7.64 9.17
C ILE A 68 27.71 -6.58 9.81
N THR A 69 26.40 -6.84 9.90
CA THR A 69 25.43 -5.86 10.40
C THR A 69 25.20 -5.95 11.90
N LYS A 70 25.86 -6.87 12.61
CA LYS A 70 25.65 -7.14 14.05
C LYS A 70 24.17 -7.37 14.38
N ASN A 71 23.48 -8.21 13.61
CA ASN A 71 22.05 -8.49 13.67
C ASN A 71 21.10 -7.31 13.38
N ASN A 72 21.61 -6.10 13.11
CA ASN A 72 20.74 -4.96 12.79
C ASN A 72 19.92 -5.21 11.52
N PHE A 73 20.43 -6.02 10.58
CA PHE A 73 19.69 -6.37 9.37
C PHE A 73 18.33 -7.02 9.66
N ILE A 74 18.25 -7.95 10.62
CA ILE A 74 16.97 -8.58 11.02
C ILE A 74 16.02 -7.55 11.61
N VAL A 75 16.54 -6.63 12.44
CA VAL A 75 15.73 -5.58 13.07
C VAL A 75 15.13 -4.66 12.01
N TYR A 76 15.92 -4.23 11.03
CA TYR A 76 15.42 -3.43 9.91
C TYR A 76 14.37 -4.17 9.09
N LEU A 77 14.59 -5.46 8.81
CA LEU A 77 13.64 -6.28 8.07
C LEU A 77 12.32 -6.45 8.84
N PHE A 78 12.40 -6.66 10.16
CA PHE A 78 11.22 -6.75 11.03
C PHE A 78 10.42 -5.44 11.05
N VAL A 79 11.07 -4.29 11.17
CA VAL A 79 10.40 -2.98 11.10
C VAL A 79 9.74 -2.77 9.74
N SER A 80 10.42 -3.12 8.65
CA SER A 80 9.86 -3.04 7.30
C SER A 80 8.62 -3.95 7.13
N HIS A 81 8.57 -5.12 7.77
CA HIS A 81 7.36 -5.95 7.82
C HIS A 81 6.21 -5.27 8.54
N ILE A 82 6.46 -4.64 9.69
CA ILE A 82 5.42 -3.90 10.43
C ILE A 82 4.84 -2.78 9.55
N ILE A 83 5.70 -1.99 8.90
CA ILE A 83 5.28 -0.93 7.98
C ILE A 83 4.44 -1.52 6.84
N THR A 84 4.86 -2.66 6.29
CA THR A 84 4.12 -3.37 5.23
C THR A 84 2.72 -3.78 5.69
N VAL A 85 2.57 -4.29 6.92
CA VAL A 85 1.26 -4.66 7.49
C VAL A 85 0.37 -3.44 7.66
N ILE A 86 0.92 -2.32 8.18
CA ILE A 86 0.19 -1.08 8.38
C ILE A 86 -0.30 -0.53 7.03
N LEU A 87 0.59 -0.45 6.03
CA LEU A 87 0.25 0.05 4.70
C LEU A 87 -0.69 -0.91 3.95
N ALA A 88 -0.53 -2.23 4.10
CA ALA A 88 -1.47 -3.21 3.55
C ALA A 88 -2.87 -3.01 4.13
N GLN A 89 -2.99 -2.79 5.44
CA GLN A 89 -4.27 -2.48 6.09
C GLN A 89 -4.86 -1.17 5.57
N TYR A 90 -4.03 -0.12 5.44
CA TYR A 90 -4.47 1.19 4.96
C TYR A 90 -5.02 1.13 3.53
N HIS A 91 -4.37 0.38 2.64
CA HIS A 91 -4.78 0.25 1.24
C HIS A 91 -5.75 -0.93 0.97
N GLY A 92 -6.11 -1.71 1.98
CA GLY A 92 -7.01 -2.87 1.82
C GLY A 92 -6.41 -4.04 1.04
N TYR A 93 -5.09 -4.23 1.14
CA TYR A 93 -4.36 -5.36 0.58
C TYR A 93 -4.16 -6.49 1.60
N SER A 94 -3.71 -7.65 1.10
CA SER A 94 -3.40 -8.79 1.96
C SER A 94 -2.23 -8.45 2.89
N LYS A 95 -2.42 -8.70 4.19
CA LYS A 95 -1.38 -8.55 5.23
C LYS A 95 -0.48 -9.77 5.36
N ILE A 96 -0.83 -10.87 4.68
CA ILE A 96 -0.17 -12.18 4.81
C ILE A 96 1.35 -12.07 4.62
N PRO A 97 1.89 -11.39 3.59
CA PRO A 97 3.33 -11.27 3.40
C PRO A 97 4.03 -10.61 4.60
N GLY A 98 3.44 -9.52 5.11
CA GLY A 98 4.01 -8.77 6.23
C GLY A 98 3.93 -9.52 7.56
N ILE A 99 2.80 -10.19 7.85
CA ILE A 99 2.64 -10.96 9.10
C ILE A 99 3.57 -12.17 9.10
N PHE A 100 3.56 -12.96 8.02
CA PHE A 100 4.38 -14.17 7.94
C PHE A 100 5.87 -13.83 7.99
N GLY A 101 6.30 -12.78 7.28
CA GLY A 101 7.68 -12.33 7.32
C GLY A 101 8.11 -11.77 8.68
N ALA A 102 7.23 -11.05 9.39
CA ALA A 102 7.49 -10.62 10.77
C ALA A 102 7.63 -11.81 11.74
N CYS A 103 6.79 -12.85 11.61
CA CYS A 103 6.94 -14.06 12.40
C CYS A 103 8.28 -14.75 12.11
N THR A 104 8.66 -14.84 10.84
CA THR A 104 9.94 -15.43 10.43
C THR A 104 11.15 -14.71 10.99
N THR A 105 11.17 -13.38 10.98
CA THR A 105 12.28 -12.61 11.56
C THR A 105 12.36 -12.74 13.09
N LEU A 106 11.25 -12.98 13.79
CA LEU A 106 11.26 -13.29 15.23
C LEU A 106 11.94 -14.64 15.54
N PHE A 107 11.83 -15.63 14.65
CA PHE A 107 12.53 -16.93 14.78
C PHE A 107 13.89 -16.96 14.08
N GLY A 108 14.24 -15.88 13.37
CA GLY A 108 15.44 -15.76 12.53
C GLY A 108 16.77 -15.79 13.30
N PHE A 109 16.76 -15.68 14.62
CA PHE A 109 17.97 -15.73 15.45
C PHE A 109 18.58 -17.14 15.57
N LEU A 110 17.80 -18.18 15.29
CA LEU A 110 18.29 -19.56 15.27
C LEU A 110 18.92 -19.85 13.89
N PRO A 111 20.17 -20.32 13.79
CA PRO A 111 20.87 -20.40 12.51
C PRO A 111 20.17 -21.33 11.50
N TYR A 112 19.88 -22.58 11.89
CA TYR A 112 19.22 -23.54 10.99
C TYR A 112 17.72 -23.29 10.83
N LEU A 113 17.03 -22.99 11.95
CA LEU A 113 15.58 -22.75 11.91
C LEU A 113 15.26 -21.43 11.22
N GLY A 114 16.01 -20.37 11.51
CA GLY A 114 15.89 -19.06 10.88
C GLY A 114 16.13 -19.16 9.39
N TRP A 115 17.22 -19.79 8.95
CA TRP A 115 17.47 -20.06 7.53
C TRP A 115 16.27 -20.74 6.86
N LEU A 116 15.76 -21.84 7.44
CA LEU A 116 14.63 -22.58 6.89
C LEU A 116 13.37 -21.71 6.82
N MET A 117 13.10 -20.92 7.87
CA MET A 117 11.96 -20.01 7.91
C MET A 117 12.07 -18.88 6.88
N HIS A 118 13.26 -18.32 6.65
CA HIS A 118 13.51 -17.33 5.61
C HIS A 118 13.31 -17.92 4.20
N LEU A 119 13.76 -19.16 3.97
CA LEU A 119 13.53 -19.89 2.72
C LEU A 119 12.03 -20.13 2.47
N ILE A 120 11.31 -20.69 3.46
CA ILE A 120 9.87 -20.95 3.35
C ILE A 120 9.12 -19.63 3.09
N THR A 121 9.49 -18.56 3.80
CA THR A 121 8.87 -17.24 3.61
C THR A 121 9.10 -16.69 2.22
N ALA A 122 10.33 -16.76 1.70
CA ALA A 122 10.65 -16.30 0.35
C ALA A 122 9.79 -17.01 -0.70
N VAL A 123 9.63 -18.34 -0.58
CA VAL A 123 8.84 -19.15 -1.50
C VAL A 123 7.34 -18.88 -1.39
N LEU A 124 6.79 -18.84 -0.18
CA LEU A 124 5.35 -18.68 0.04
C LEU A 124 4.86 -17.25 -0.22
N THR A 125 5.61 -16.25 0.24
CA THR A 125 5.19 -14.84 0.15
C THR A 125 5.67 -14.17 -1.12
N GLY A 126 6.74 -14.65 -1.76
CA GLY A 126 7.31 -14.08 -2.98
C GLY A 126 6.30 -13.89 -4.12
N PRO A 127 5.58 -14.94 -4.54
CA PRO A 127 4.56 -14.82 -5.60
C PRO A 127 3.46 -13.81 -5.25
N LEU A 128 3.07 -13.74 -3.97
CA LEU A 128 2.07 -12.78 -3.50
C LEU A 128 2.62 -11.35 -3.50
N SER A 129 3.85 -11.13 -3.05
CA SER A 129 4.54 -9.83 -3.09
C SER A 129 4.71 -9.32 -4.51
N VAL A 130 5.15 -10.17 -5.45
CA VAL A 130 5.27 -9.81 -6.88
C VAL A 130 3.90 -9.44 -7.46
N ARG A 131 2.86 -10.23 -7.16
CA ARG A 131 1.49 -9.91 -7.58
C ARG A 131 1.02 -8.57 -7.02
N LEU A 132 1.29 -8.26 -5.75
CA LEU A 132 0.91 -6.98 -5.15
C LEU A 132 1.67 -5.80 -5.77
N VAL A 133 2.93 -5.99 -6.15
CA VAL A 133 3.75 -4.96 -6.82
C VAL A 133 3.24 -4.68 -8.25
N VAL A 134 2.87 -5.72 -9.00
CA VAL A 134 2.47 -5.64 -10.43
C VAL A 134 0.98 -5.35 -10.60
N ALA A 135 0.11 -6.08 -9.89
CA ALA A 135 -1.34 -6.11 -10.14
C ALA A 135 -2.10 -4.91 -9.57
N CYS A 136 -1.43 -4.04 -8.81
CA CYS A 136 -2.05 -2.85 -8.25
C CYS A 136 -1.64 -1.61 -9.06
N PRO A 137 -2.40 -1.23 -10.10
CA PRO A 137 -2.41 0.15 -10.53
C PRO A 137 -3.07 0.98 -9.43
N PHE A 138 -2.45 2.11 -9.09
CA PHE A 138 -2.80 3.10 -8.07
C PHE A 138 -4.28 3.57 -8.04
N SER A 139 -5.12 3.13 -8.96
CA SER A 139 -6.20 3.96 -9.50
C SER A 139 -7.63 3.58 -9.14
N LYS A 140 -7.97 2.42 -8.54
CA LYS A 140 -9.40 1.98 -8.59
C LYS A 140 -10.09 1.44 -7.34
N ARG A 141 -9.46 1.42 -6.16
CA ARG A 141 -10.10 0.81 -4.96
C ARG A 141 -10.40 1.74 -3.79
N HIS A 142 -10.31 3.05 -3.95
CA HIS A 142 -11.06 3.95 -3.07
C HIS A 142 -12.26 4.49 -3.85
N ARG A 143 -13.31 3.66 -3.96
CA ARG A 143 -14.64 4.27 -4.06
C ARG A 143 -14.84 5.00 -2.73
N PRO A 144 -14.97 6.34 -2.72
CA PRO A 144 -15.23 7.07 -1.49
C PRO A 144 -16.44 6.45 -0.79
N LEU A 145 -16.46 6.49 0.54
CA LEU A 145 -17.50 5.85 1.35
C LEU A 145 -18.91 6.24 0.87
N GLN A 146 -19.04 7.48 0.40
CA GLN A 146 -20.26 8.02 -0.21
C GLN A 146 -20.74 7.22 -1.43
N GLU A 147 -19.85 6.87 -2.36
CA GLU A 147 -20.21 6.09 -3.54
C GLU A 147 -20.61 4.65 -3.17
N ARG A 148 -20.12 4.11 -2.04
CA ARG A 148 -20.58 2.80 -1.51
C ARG A 148 -21.96 2.90 -0.86
N ILE A 149 -22.26 4.02 -0.19
CA ILE A 149 -23.57 4.29 0.41
C ILE A 149 -24.59 4.48 -0.71
N GLU A 150 -24.29 5.32 -1.69
CA GLU A 150 -25.14 5.62 -2.84
C GLU A 150 -25.40 4.37 -3.69
N ALA A 151 -24.37 3.53 -3.93
CA ALA A 151 -24.56 2.25 -4.60
C ALA A 151 -25.41 1.24 -3.80
N ARG A 152 -25.39 1.31 -2.45
CA ARG A 152 -26.27 0.49 -1.59
C ARG A 152 -27.72 0.98 -1.67
N GLU A 153 -27.91 2.29 -1.66
CA GLU A 153 -29.23 2.92 -1.71
C GLU A 153 -29.91 2.67 -3.06
N ASN A 154 -29.18 2.86 -4.16
CA ASN A 154 -29.67 2.54 -5.51
C ASN A 154 -30.06 1.05 -5.66
N ARG A 155 -29.35 0.13 -5.02
CA ARG A 155 -29.73 -1.29 -5.03
C ARG A 155 -31.00 -1.59 -4.25
N LYS A 156 -31.25 -0.88 -3.14
CA LYS A 156 -32.51 -1.01 -2.38
C LYS A 156 -33.68 -0.49 -3.21
N ASN A 157 -33.49 0.64 -3.89
CA ASN A 157 -34.52 1.27 -4.72
C ASN A 157 -34.85 0.45 -5.98
N ALA A 158 -33.89 -0.30 -6.53
CA ALA A 158 -34.13 -1.16 -7.69
C ALA A 158 -34.79 -2.52 -7.36
N ALA A 159 -34.96 -2.85 -6.08
CA ALA A 159 -35.56 -4.10 -5.62
C ALA A 159 -37.04 -3.96 -5.21
N ILE A 160 -37.59 -2.74 -5.34
CA ILE A 160 -38.98 -2.38 -5.08
C ILE A 160 -39.65 -2.14 -6.44
#